data_AF-A0A512C172-F1
#
_entry.id   AF-A0A512C172-F1
#
_cell.length_a   1.000
_cell.length_b   1.000
_cell.length_c   1.000
_cell.angle_alpha   90.00
_cell.angle_beta   90.00
_cell.angle_gamma   90.00
#
_symmetry.space_group_name_H-M   'P 1'
#
loop_
_entity.id
_entity.type
_entity.pdbx_description
1 polymer ?
#
loop_
_entity_poly.entity_id
_entity_poly.type
_entity_poly.pdbx_seq_one_letter_code
_entity_poly.pdbx_strand_id
1 'polypeptide(L)'
;MQGYSYIGMTEAALYSNWSMKPGSKDKTVLWHVHLFVWRTNRASLKALVDEINNNHESLIPTLCPADYRQIPCDHFIGKVLYLLKSPQEYRVWSSKDEVVDPETGEIMLQLNGRYRQKSRALRPVDQVRAFRFLRNRYLDHLMLAGGEGKALLTAIRWKALEPLRFHQCYGPFVRRSSGGKAIRK
;
A
#
# COMPACT_ATOMS: atom_id res chain seq x y z
N MET A 1 6.07 -4.04 -16.97
CA MET A 1 5.58 -5.43 -16.76
C MET A 1 4.80 -5.94 -17.97
N GLN A 2 5.40 -5.95 -19.15
CA GLN A 2 4.77 -6.51 -20.34
C GLN A 2 4.80 -8.05 -20.24
N GLY A 3 3.73 -8.73 -20.68
CA GLY A 3 3.64 -10.19 -20.63
C GLY A 3 3.10 -10.79 -19.32
N TYR A 4 2.77 -9.97 -18.31
CA TYR A 4 2.17 -10.44 -17.05
C TYR A 4 0.69 -10.07 -16.97
N SER A 5 -0.13 -10.97 -16.37
CA SER A 5 -1.50 -10.64 -15.97
C SER A 5 -1.51 -10.24 -14.51
N TYR A 6 -2.03 -9.04 -14.22
CA TYR A 6 -2.03 -8.51 -12.86
C TYR A 6 -3.16 -7.52 -12.60
N ILE A 7 -3.52 -7.38 -11.32
CA ILE A 7 -4.33 -6.30 -10.78
C ILE A 7 -3.68 -5.79 -9.51
N GLY A 8 -3.81 -4.51 -9.24
CA GLY A 8 -3.23 -3.91 -8.05
C GLY A 8 -3.74 -2.51 -7.77
N MET A 9 -3.14 -1.89 -6.76
CA MET A 9 -3.47 -0.54 -6.31
C MET A 9 -2.20 0.22 -5.90
N THR A 10 -2.22 1.53 -6.14
CA THR A 10 -1.25 2.45 -5.55
C THR A 10 -1.70 2.90 -4.16
N GLU A 11 -0.79 2.85 -3.19
CA GLU A 11 -0.99 3.30 -1.81
C GLU A 11 0.02 4.41 -1.49
N ALA A 12 -0.43 5.49 -0.86
CA ALA A 12 0.48 6.49 -0.29
C ALA A 12 0.96 6.06 1.11
N ALA A 13 2.27 5.94 1.29
CA ALA A 13 2.92 5.65 2.56
C ALA A 13 3.61 6.91 3.10
N LEU A 14 3.24 7.34 4.32
CA LEU A 14 3.84 8.51 4.96
C LEU A 14 5.05 8.12 5.80
N TYR A 15 6.24 8.52 5.38
CA TYR A 15 7.47 8.43 6.16
C TYR A 15 7.63 9.69 7.01
N SER A 16 7.35 9.58 8.31
CA SER A 16 7.28 10.75 9.20
C SER A 16 8.61 11.17 9.82
N ASN A 17 9.59 10.29 9.82
CA ASN A 17 10.93 10.53 10.36
C ASN A 17 12.05 10.16 9.37
N TRP A 18 11.71 10.08 8.09
CA TRP A 18 12.65 9.78 7.01
C TRP A 18 12.36 10.71 5.83
N SER A 19 13.42 11.30 5.28
CA SER A 19 13.34 12.27 4.20
C SER A 19 14.15 11.81 3.00
N MET A 20 13.67 12.10 1.79
CA MET A 20 14.49 11.96 0.56
C MET A 20 15.67 12.92 0.55
N LYS A 21 15.63 14.00 1.34
CA LYS A 21 16.73 14.95 1.48
C LYS A 21 17.59 14.56 2.68
N PRO A 22 18.87 14.17 2.48
CA PRO A 22 19.76 13.86 3.59
C PRO A 22 19.81 14.99 4.62
N GLY A 23 19.69 14.64 5.90
CA GLY A 23 19.70 15.61 7.01
C GLY A 23 18.40 16.40 7.22
N SER A 24 17.41 16.27 6.34
CA SER A 24 16.11 16.94 6.51
C SER A 24 15.20 16.21 7.50
N LYS A 25 14.44 16.98 8.27
CA LYS A 25 13.35 16.48 9.14
C LYS A 25 11.98 16.45 8.42
N ASP A 26 11.97 16.72 7.12
CA ASP A 26 10.75 16.71 6.32
C ASP A 26 10.14 15.31 6.27
N LYS A 27 8.81 15.27 6.29
CA LYS A 27 8.07 14.03 6.02
C LYS A 27 8.09 13.74 4.54
N THR A 28 8.25 12.48 4.17
CA THR A 28 8.19 12.02 2.78
C THR A 28 6.94 11.19 2.56
N VAL A 29 6.30 11.33 1.41
CA VAL A 29 5.29 10.38 0.95
C VAL A 29 5.92 9.53 -0.14
N LEU A 30 5.93 8.22 0.05
CA LEU A 30 6.34 7.25 -0.97
C LEU A 30 5.09 6.54 -1.50
N TRP A 31 4.99 6.41 -2.82
CA TRP A 31 3.93 5.65 -3.45
C TRP A 31 4.34 4.19 -3.56
N HIS A 32 3.60 3.30 -2.89
CA HIS A 32 3.75 1.86 -3.02
C HIS A 32 2.77 1.33 -4.05
N VAL A 33 3.14 0.23 -4.69
CA VAL A 33 2.29 -0.51 -5.61
C VAL A 33 2.16 -1.94 -5.07
N HIS A 34 0.94 -2.36 -4.77
CA HIS A 34 0.66 -3.75 -4.40
C HIS A 34 -0.02 -4.45 -5.56
N LEU A 35 0.46 -5.64 -5.94
CA LEU A 35 -0.03 -6.38 -7.11
C LEU A 35 -0.35 -7.82 -6.74
N PHE A 36 -1.44 -8.34 -7.31
CA PHE A 36 -1.55 -9.76 -7.64
C PHE A 36 -1.13 -10.00 -9.05
N VAL A 37 -0.25 -10.96 -9.23
CA VAL A 37 0.27 -11.37 -10.54
C VAL A 37 -0.04 -12.85 -10.71
N TRP A 38 -0.58 -13.23 -11.87
CA TRP A 38 -0.91 -14.61 -12.21
C TRP A 38 -0.52 -14.93 -13.66
N ARG A 39 -0.72 -16.20 -14.05
CA ARG A 39 -0.22 -16.81 -15.31
C ARG A 39 1.28 -16.64 -15.49
N THR A 40 2.02 -16.75 -14.39
CA THR A 40 3.47 -16.69 -14.38
C THR A 40 4.00 -17.72 -13.38
N ASN A 41 5.31 -17.99 -13.42
CA ASN A 41 5.97 -18.89 -12.50
C ASN A 41 6.92 -18.11 -11.58
N ARG A 42 7.44 -18.80 -10.55
CA ARG A 42 8.33 -18.20 -9.55
C ARG A 42 9.62 -17.65 -10.17
N ALA A 43 10.20 -18.33 -11.15
CA ALA A 43 11.45 -17.90 -11.78
C ALA A 43 11.28 -16.60 -12.56
N SER A 44 10.20 -16.48 -13.35
CA SER A 44 9.86 -15.26 -14.08
C SER A 44 9.58 -14.08 -13.14
N LEU A 45 8.82 -14.30 -12.06
CA LEU A 45 8.59 -13.28 -11.04
C LEU A 45 9.87 -12.85 -10.34
N LYS A 46 10.76 -13.80 -10.02
CA LYS A 46 12.06 -13.48 -9.42
C LYS A 46 12.88 -12.60 -10.36
N ALA A 47 13.00 -12.98 -11.64
CA ALA A 47 13.76 -12.22 -12.62
C ALA A 47 13.24 -10.79 -12.77
N LEU A 48 11.91 -10.61 -12.81
CA LEU A 48 11.28 -9.29 -12.84
C LEU A 48 11.60 -8.47 -11.58
N VAL A 49 11.53 -9.07 -10.39
CA VAL A 49 11.82 -8.38 -9.13
C VAL A 49 13.30 -8.04 -9.01
N ASP A 50 14.19 -8.93 -9.44
CA ASP A 50 15.62 -8.67 -9.50
C ASP A 50 15.92 -7.51 -10.46
N GLU A 51 15.29 -7.49 -11.64
CA GLU A 51 15.39 -6.38 -12.60
C GLU A 51 14.95 -5.04 -11.99
N ILE A 52 13.80 -5.01 -11.31
CA ILE A 52 13.31 -3.81 -10.61
C ILE A 52 14.30 -3.37 -9.53
N ASN A 53 14.80 -4.32 -8.74
CA ASN A 53 15.74 -4.04 -7.65
C ASN A 53 17.11 -3.55 -8.15
N ASN A 54 17.53 -3.95 -9.35
CA ASN A 54 18.78 -3.49 -9.96
C ASN A 54 18.65 -2.12 -10.64
N ASN A 55 17.46 -1.78 -11.14
CA ASN A 55 17.23 -0.56 -11.91
C ASN A 55 16.67 0.61 -11.08
N HIS A 56 16.27 0.36 -9.84
CA HIS A 56 15.66 1.36 -8.98
C HIS A 56 16.28 1.38 -7.58
N GLU A 57 16.49 2.58 -7.07
CA GLU A 57 16.92 2.78 -5.69
C GLU A 57 15.71 2.75 -4.74
N SER A 58 15.91 2.15 -3.56
CA SER A 58 14.95 2.23 -2.48
C SER A 58 15.09 3.55 -1.72
N LEU A 59 13.95 4.06 -1.21
CA LEU A 59 13.95 5.23 -0.33
C LEU A 59 14.81 5.02 0.93
N ILE A 60 14.86 3.79 1.43
CA ILE A 60 15.65 3.43 2.61
C ILE A 60 16.87 2.65 2.13
N PRO A 61 18.09 3.13 2.43
CA PRO A 61 19.31 2.41 2.12
C PRO A 61 19.25 0.98 2.62
N THR A 62 19.88 0.05 1.90
CA THR A 62 19.94 -1.39 2.22
C THR A 62 18.64 -2.19 2.07
N LEU A 63 17.49 -1.55 1.80
CA LEU A 63 16.25 -2.26 1.49
C LEU A 63 16.06 -2.38 -0.03
N CYS A 64 15.49 -3.48 -0.49
CA CYS A 64 15.08 -3.64 -1.88
C CYS A 64 13.77 -2.86 -2.16
N PRO A 65 13.63 -2.19 -3.31
CA PRO A 65 12.39 -1.50 -3.68
C PRO A 65 11.21 -2.44 -3.97
N ALA A 66 11.47 -3.70 -4.33
CA ALA A 66 10.45 -4.70 -4.63
C ALA A 66 10.69 -6.03 -3.88
N ASP A 67 9.60 -6.64 -3.43
CA ASP A 67 9.52 -7.99 -2.87
C ASP A 67 8.30 -8.70 -3.47
N TYR A 68 8.32 -10.03 -3.51
CA TYR A 68 7.19 -10.84 -3.95
C TYR A 68 7.06 -12.09 -3.09
N ARG A 69 5.82 -12.57 -2.95
CA ARG A 69 5.52 -13.81 -2.21
C ARG A 69 4.42 -14.57 -2.91
N GLN A 70 4.53 -15.90 -2.89
CA GLN A 70 3.42 -16.75 -3.25
C GLN A 70 2.32 -16.61 -2.21
N ILE A 71 1.07 -16.53 -2.66
CA ILE A 71 -0.10 -16.40 -1.81
C ILE A 71 -0.85 -17.73 -1.85
N PRO A 72 -0.92 -18.45 -0.73
CA PRO A 72 -1.80 -19.61 -0.57
C PRO A 72 -3.26 -19.24 -0.83
N CYS A 73 -4.04 -20.16 -1.41
CA CYS A 73 -5.43 -19.90 -1.82
C CYS A 73 -6.35 -19.51 -0.64
N ASP A 74 -6.15 -20.14 0.51
CA ASP A 74 -6.85 -19.85 1.78
C ASP A 74 -6.58 -18.44 2.30
N HIS A 75 -5.42 -17.86 1.99
CA HIS A 75 -5.05 -16.50 2.37
C HIS A 75 -5.43 -15.43 1.33
N PHE A 76 -5.95 -15.84 0.16
CA PHE A 76 -6.17 -14.94 -0.96
C PHE A 76 -7.11 -13.78 -0.63
N ILE A 77 -8.27 -14.06 -0.02
CA ILE A 77 -9.25 -13.01 0.34
C ILE A 77 -8.65 -11.98 1.30
N GLY A 78 -7.91 -12.44 2.32
CA GLY A 78 -7.22 -11.54 3.25
C GLY A 78 -6.19 -10.65 2.55
N LYS A 79 -5.50 -11.19 1.54
CA LYS A 79 -4.59 -10.39 0.71
C LYS A 79 -5.34 -9.44 -0.21
N VAL A 80 -6.52 -9.79 -0.74
CA VAL A 80 -7.32 -8.89 -1.58
C VAL A 80 -7.71 -7.64 -0.79
N LEU A 81 -8.12 -7.80 0.47
CA LEU A 81 -8.34 -6.67 1.36
C LEU A 81 -7.06 -5.88 1.63
N TYR A 82 -5.92 -6.57 1.68
CA TYR A 82 -4.61 -5.92 1.82
C TYR A 82 -4.22 -5.06 0.60
N LEU A 83 -4.71 -5.34 -0.62
CA LEU A 83 -4.52 -4.42 -1.75
C LEU A 83 -5.15 -3.05 -1.50
N LEU A 84 -6.28 -3.04 -0.78
CA LEU A 84 -7.04 -1.83 -0.45
C LEU A 84 -6.53 -1.17 0.85
N LYS A 85 -5.24 -1.35 1.17
CA LYS A 85 -4.65 -0.84 2.39
C LYS A 85 -4.83 0.68 2.47
N SER A 86 -5.35 1.14 3.61
CA SER A 86 -5.42 2.56 3.90
C SER A 86 -4.02 3.12 4.16
N PRO A 87 -3.74 4.38 3.77
CA PRO A 87 -2.46 5.03 4.02
C PRO A 87 -1.99 4.85 5.47
N GLN A 88 -0.75 4.40 5.64
CA GLN A 88 -0.11 4.21 6.95
C GLN A 88 1.06 5.16 7.14
N GLU A 89 1.42 5.39 8.41
CA GLU A 89 2.68 6.00 8.78
C GLU A 89 3.76 4.91 8.86
N TYR A 90 4.89 5.12 8.18
CA TYR A 90 6.08 4.31 8.31
C TYR A 90 7.14 5.10 9.06
N ARG A 91 7.82 4.40 9.98
CA ARG A 91 9.00 4.93 10.66
C ARG A 91 10.20 4.07 10.39
N VAL A 92 11.34 4.72 10.22
CA VAL A 92 12.63 4.11 9.91
C VAL A 92 13.55 4.28 11.11
N TRP A 93 14.26 3.22 11.46
CA TRP A 93 15.29 3.22 12.51
C TRP A 93 16.54 2.53 11.99
N SER A 94 17.70 3.07 12.34
CA SER A 94 18.96 2.37 12.15
C SER A 94 19.07 1.23 13.17
N SER A 95 19.59 0.10 12.70
CA SER A 95 19.99 -1.00 13.58
C SER A 95 21.35 -0.69 14.19
N LYS A 96 21.55 -1.20 15.40
CA LYS A 96 22.79 -1.09 16.16
C LYS A 96 23.25 -2.50 16.50
N ASP A 97 24.55 -2.73 16.39
CA ASP A 97 25.20 -3.94 16.88
C ASP A 97 25.98 -3.60 18.14
N GLU A 98 26.05 -4.56 19.06
CA GLU A 98 26.94 -4.48 20.22
C GLU A 98 28.36 -4.80 19.76
N VAL A 99 29.27 -3.87 20.01
CA VAL A 99 30.69 -3.98 19.68
C VAL A 99 31.46 -3.75 20.95
N VAL A 100 32.36 -4.67 21.28
CA VAL A 100 33.24 -4.54 22.44
C VAL A 100 34.40 -3.65 22.04
N ASP A 101 34.62 -2.56 22.78
CA ASP A 101 35.79 -1.73 22.63
C ASP A 101 37.04 -2.54 23.02
N PRO A 102 38.01 -2.73 22.11
CA PRO A 102 39.19 -3.54 22.36
C PRO A 102 40.16 -2.95 23.40
N GLU A 103 40.09 -1.64 23.69
CA GLU A 103 40.96 -0.98 24.67
C GLU A 103 40.34 -0.97 26.07
N THR A 104 39.03 -0.77 26.17
CA THR A 104 38.33 -0.60 27.46
C THR A 104 37.54 -1.84 27.90
N GLY A 105 37.22 -2.75 26.99
CA GLY A 105 36.36 -3.92 27.24
C GLY A 105 34.88 -3.56 27.41
N GLU A 106 34.49 -2.30 27.21
CA GLU A 106 33.09 -1.85 27.33
C GLU A 106 32.26 -2.24 26.10
N ILE A 107 30.98 -2.58 26.33
CA ILE A 107 30.02 -2.85 25.24
C ILE A 107 29.47 -1.52 24.74
N MET A 108 29.80 -1.18 23.49
CA MET A 108 29.28 -0.01 22.79
C MET A 108 28.26 -0.41 21.73
N LEU A 109 27.28 0.46 21.48
CA LEU A 109 26.31 0.25 20.40
C LEU A 109 26.76 1.01 19.13
N GLN A 110 27.24 0.28 18.13
CA GLN A 110 27.67 0.84 16.85
C GLN A 110 26.58 0.72 15.78
N LEU A 111 26.38 1.78 15.00
CA LEU A 111 25.47 1.75 13.85
C LEU A 111 26.04 0.83 12.77
N ASN A 112 25.28 -0.18 12.35
CA ASN A 112 25.74 -1.17 11.37
C ASN A 112 25.28 -0.88 9.93
N GLY A 113 24.75 0.33 9.69
CA GLY A 113 24.24 0.74 8.38
C GLY A 113 22.95 0.05 7.92
N ARG A 114 22.40 -0.90 8.69
CA ARG A 114 21.14 -1.56 8.36
C ARG A 114 19.96 -0.75 8.89
N TYR A 115 18.88 -0.70 8.13
CA TYR A 115 17.67 0.00 8.53
C TYR A 115 16.50 -0.97 8.71
N ARG A 116 15.63 -0.65 9.67
CA ARG A 116 14.35 -1.32 9.90
C ARG A 116 13.23 -0.32 9.69
N GLN A 117 12.12 -0.79 9.12
CA GLN A 117 10.90 0.00 9.04
C GLN A 117 9.72 -0.72 9.68
N LYS A 118 8.79 0.04 10.25
CA LYS A 118 7.52 -0.48 10.79
C LYS A 118 6.40 0.49 10.49
N SER A 119 5.27 -0.06 10.05
CA SER A 119 4.04 0.70 9.84
C SER A 119 3.25 0.87 11.13
N ARG A 120 2.52 1.98 11.25
CA ARG A 120 1.50 2.23 12.25
C ARG A 120 0.39 3.11 11.68
N ALA A 121 -0.73 3.18 12.41
CA ALA A 121 -1.80 4.09 12.07
C ALA A 121 -1.30 5.55 12.05
N LEU A 122 -1.77 6.32 11.07
CA LEU A 122 -1.50 7.75 10.97
C LEU A 122 -2.00 8.47 12.23
N ARG A 123 -1.26 9.50 12.67
CA ARG A 123 -1.70 10.42 13.72
C ARG A 123 -2.89 11.27 13.23
N PRO A 124 -3.79 11.77 14.11
CA PRO A 124 -4.99 12.49 13.68
C PRO A 124 -4.74 13.65 12.70
N VAL A 125 -3.71 14.47 12.94
CA VAL A 125 -3.35 15.57 12.03
C VAL A 125 -2.92 15.05 10.65
N ASP A 126 -2.13 13.98 10.63
CA ASP A 126 -1.67 13.37 9.38
C ASP A 126 -2.79 12.61 8.66
N GLN A 127 -3.78 12.06 9.37
CA GLN A 127 -5.01 11.52 8.78
C GLN A 127 -5.79 12.60 8.03
N VAL A 128 -5.99 13.77 8.63
CA VAL A 128 -6.68 14.89 7.98
C VAL A 128 -5.91 15.37 6.74
N ARG A 129 -4.57 15.41 6.81
CA ARG A 129 -3.72 15.76 5.66
C ARG A 129 -3.81 14.71 4.55
N ALA A 130 -3.72 13.43 4.88
CA ALA A 130 -3.87 12.33 3.95
C ALA A 130 -5.25 12.34 3.28
N PHE A 131 -6.32 12.56 4.06
CA PHE A 131 -7.68 12.71 3.54
C PHE A 131 -7.75 13.88 2.55
N ARG A 132 -7.27 15.07 2.91
CA ARG A 132 -7.28 16.23 2.01
C ARG A 132 -6.50 15.99 0.71
N PHE A 133 -5.41 15.24 0.78
CA PHE A 133 -4.60 14.87 -0.38
C PHE A 133 -5.32 13.83 -1.28
N LEU A 134 -6.01 12.86 -0.69
CA LEU A 134 -6.65 11.75 -1.40
C LEU A 134 -8.14 11.95 -1.68
N ARG A 135 -8.79 12.99 -1.17
CA ARG A 135 -10.26 13.18 -1.25
C ARG A 135 -10.84 13.15 -2.67
N ASN A 136 -10.02 13.48 -3.68
CA ASN A 136 -10.42 13.47 -5.09
C ASN A 136 -9.79 12.29 -5.87
N ARG A 137 -9.19 11.33 -5.17
CA ARG A 137 -8.59 10.11 -5.71
C ARG A 137 -9.47 8.94 -5.30
N TYR A 138 -10.39 8.58 -6.19
CA TYR A 138 -11.24 7.41 -6.01
C TYR A 138 -10.45 6.12 -6.22
N LEU A 139 -10.95 5.00 -5.69
CA LEU A 139 -10.24 3.72 -5.74
C LEU A 139 -9.91 3.31 -7.18
N ASP A 140 -10.83 3.52 -8.11
CA ASP A 140 -10.62 3.21 -9.52
C ASP A 140 -9.48 4.03 -10.14
N HIS A 141 -9.23 5.26 -9.69
CA HIS A 141 -8.08 6.07 -10.12
C HIS A 141 -6.74 5.55 -9.57
N LEU A 142 -6.76 4.79 -8.48
CA LEU A 142 -5.57 4.23 -7.83
C LEU A 142 -5.29 2.78 -8.27
N MET A 143 -6.24 2.12 -8.91
CA MET A 143 -6.08 0.76 -9.40
C MET A 143 -5.34 0.69 -10.73
N LEU A 144 -4.47 -0.31 -10.86
CA LEU A 144 -3.73 -0.63 -12.07
C LEU A 144 -3.91 -2.09 -12.46
N ALA A 145 -3.79 -2.38 -13.75
CA ALA A 145 -3.91 -3.73 -14.26
C ALA A 145 -3.15 -3.95 -15.59
N GLY A 146 -2.77 -5.21 -15.84
CA GLY A 146 -2.13 -5.66 -17.06
C GLY A 146 -2.60 -7.06 -17.46
N GLY A 147 -2.38 -7.42 -18.73
CA GLY A 147 -2.87 -8.69 -19.29
C GLY A 147 -4.38 -8.87 -19.07
N GLU A 148 -4.78 -10.05 -18.61
CA GLU A 148 -6.18 -10.38 -18.28
C GLU A 148 -6.75 -9.54 -17.14
N GLY A 149 -5.89 -9.00 -16.26
CA GLY A 149 -6.33 -8.19 -15.15
C GLY A 149 -7.03 -6.91 -15.59
N LYS A 150 -6.80 -6.44 -16.83
CA LYS A 150 -7.53 -5.30 -17.40
C LYS A 150 -9.03 -5.58 -17.51
N ALA A 151 -9.40 -6.75 -18.03
CA ALA A 151 -10.80 -7.16 -18.14
C ALA A 151 -11.44 -7.31 -16.74
N LEU A 152 -10.70 -7.91 -15.80
CA LEU A 152 -11.14 -8.02 -14.41
C LEU A 152 -11.36 -6.66 -13.75
N LEU A 153 -10.42 -5.72 -13.89
CA LEU A 153 -10.55 -4.36 -13.33
C LEU A 153 -11.74 -3.62 -13.93
N THR A 154 -11.98 -3.75 -15.24
CA THR A 154 -13.16 -3.20 -15.90
C THR A 154 -14.45 -3.78 -15.31
N ALA A 155 -14.52 -5.09 -15.10
CA ALA A 155 -15.68 -5.74 -14.49
C ALA A 155 -15.90 -5.28 -13.03
N ILE A 156 -14.82 -5.16 -12.24
CA ILE A 156 -14.87 -4.64 -10.87
C ILE A 156 -15.42 -3.21 -10.85
N ARG A 157 -14.89 -2.32 -11.70
CA ARG A 157 -15.37 -0.94 -11.83
C ARG A 157 -16.83 -0.91 -12.29
N TRP A 158 -17.19 -1.79 -13.22
CA TRP A 158 -18.56 -1.89 -13.71
C TRP A 158 -19.53 -2.22 -12.57
N LYS A 159 -19.19 -3.25 -11.77
CA LYS A 159 -20.02 -3.69 -10.66
C LYS A 159 -20.04 -2.68 -9.51
N ALA A 160 -18.89 -2.10 -9.15
CA ALA A 160 -18.78 -1.17 -8.02
C ALA A 160 -19.53 0.15 -8.24
N LEU A 161 -19.56 0.64 -9.49
CA LEU A 161 -20.23 1.89 -9.86
C LEU A 161 -21.70 1.68 -10.28
N GLU A 162 -22.18 0.45 -10.30
CA GLU A 162 -23.57 0.11 -10.64
C GLU A 162 -24.58 0.94 -9.83
N PRO A 163 -24.48 1.08 -8.49
CA PRO A 163 -25.45 1.87 -7.71
C PRO A 163 -25.48 3.35 -8.08
N LEU A 164 -24.33 3.92 -8.47
CA LEU A 164 -24.21 5.34 -8.84
C LEU A 164 -24.79 5.61 -10.23
N ARG A 165 -24.68 4.67 -11.17
CA ARG A 165 -25.31 4.75 -12.48
C ARG A 165 -26.84 4.70 -12.38
N PHE A 166 -27.38 3.83 -11.52
CA PHE A 166 -28.82 3.80 -11.26
C PHE A 166 -29.34 5.13 -10.68
N HIS A 167 -28.56 5.81 -9.82
CA HIS A 167 -28.95 7.12 -9.29
C HIS A 167 -29.01 8.23 -10.36
N GLN A 168 -28.10 8.21 -11.35
CA GLN A 168 -28.09 9.20 -12.43
C GLN A 168 -29.26 9.01 -13.40
N CYS A 169 -29.74 7.79 -13.61
CA CYS A 169 -30.85 7.50 -14.52
C CYS A 169 -32.24 7.60 -13.87
N TYR A 170 -32.37 7.47 -12.55
CA TYR A 170 -33.69 7.34 -11.89
C TYR A 170 -33.96 8.36 -10.77
N GLY A 171 -33.09 9.35 -10.55
CA GLY A 171 -33.25 10.36 -9.49
C GLY A 171 -32.90 9.84 -8.08
N PRO A 172 -32.91 10.71 -7.06
CA PRO A 172 -32.47 10.35 -5.71
C PRO A 172 -33.34 9.25 -5.08
N PHE A 173 -32.67 8.30 -4.43
CA PHE A 173 -33.29 7.19 -3.71
C PHE A 173 -34.19 7.72 -2.58
N VAL A 174 -35.51 7.67 -2.79
CA VAL A 174 -36.48 7.84 -1.70
C VAL A 174 -36.30 6.64 -0.77
N ARG A 175 -35.73 6.87 0.43
CA ARG A 175 -35.72 5.85 1.49
C ARG A 175 -37.16 5.38 1.69
N ARG A 176 -37.45 4.12 1.38
CA ARG A 176 -38.67 3.48 1.87
C ARG A 176 -38.59 3.53 3.40
N SER A 177 -39.43 4.36 4.01
CA SER A 177 -39.65 4.37 5.44
C SER A 177 -40.18 2.99 5.83
N SER A 178 -39.34 2.20 6.49
CA SER A 178 -39.77 1.01 7.19
C SER A 178 -40.77 1.43 8.26
N GLY A 179 -41.98 0.85 8.20
CA GLY A 179 -43.16 1.26 8.95
C GLY A 179 -42.92 1.56 10.43
N GLY A 180 -43.30 2.77 10.82
CA GLY A 180 -43.52 3.11 12.23
C GLY A 180 -44.76 2.36 12.73
N LYS A 181 -44.57 1.51 13.74
CA LYS A 181 -45.68 0.95 14.52
C LYS A 181 -46.38 2.09 15.26
N ALA A 182 -47.69 2.20 15.03
CA ALA A 182 -48.57 3.09 15.80
C ALA A 182 -48.61 2.62 17.25
N ILE A 183 -48.21 3.49 18.17
CA ILE A 183 -48.51 3.36 19.60
C ILE A 183 -49.93 3.89 19.78
N ARG A 184 -50.90 3.00 20.07
CA ARG A 184 -52.22 3.40 20.54
C ARG A 184 -52.11 3.69 22.05
N LYS A 185 -52.57 4.88 22.44
CA LYS A 185 -52.88 5.21 23.84
C LYS A 185 -54.19 4.55 24.25
#